data_AF-A0A2M7UI64-F1
#
_entry.id   AF-A0A2M7UI64-F1
#
_cell.length_a   1.000
_cell.length_b   1.000
_cell.length_c   1.000
_cell.angle_alpha   90.00
_cell.angle_beta   90.00
_cell.angle_gamma   90.00
#
_symmetry.space_group_name_H-M   'P 1'
#
loop_
_entity.id
_entity.type
_entity.pdbx_description
1 polymer ?
#
loop_
_entity_poly.entity_id
_entity_poly.type
_entity_poly.pdbx_seq_one_letter_code
_entity_poly.pdbx_strand_id
1 'polypeptide(L)'
;MANIPKKITERVRAIIINQGKILLINRIKGNNSYWVIPGGAVESGESHEQAVKRECLEELGVKIEAQKLFLQRLGDKPEIEGQQEFFYLCNIIDGQIGTGQGPEFQVGTQYKGEYKIKWVDLKDLPEINLKPEEVKNKIIQQAILDKINHSIVGEVDIQNVVAVLKSGFLSKPDGGPKVIEFQKLMAELHSKKYAFAVNSGTSALHCAVVALELQKDDEIIVPALANIADCSVVLQENGKPVFVDIGPEDFNMDPAKIEEKINPRTKAIIAVHMYGQPAKIKEIRKIADKHRLVLIEDCAQAAGAKYENEYVGSFGDLSCFSLYQTKHIICGEGGVVMTSNDKYARIIASIANNGIMKHDLDAYDYDRIGFNYQLTDIQAALAIGQLKNLDKNNEKRRLNAEIFRNLLRDTDIQFQHTNSTTKHSYFYLTALLPKHLSNQRDKFLELVKSFGAPIKKLYPLTLTEVVLLRSKVKQDCPIAQDITKRMFNVYVNHGLNREDIKFMAKAVKKAYEVTKANRHHR
;
A
#
# COMPACT_ATOMS: atom_id res chain seq x y z
N MET A 1 -25.45 -55.08 8.39
CA MET A 1 -24.30 -54.18 8.64
C MET A 1 -24.83 -52.76 8.55
N ALA A 2 -24.83 -52.02 9.65
CA ALA A 2 -25.36 -50.66 9.70
C ALA A 2 -24.54 -49.73 8.79
N ASN A 3 -25.23 -48.93 7.97
CA ASN A 3 -24.64 -47.85 7.18
C ASN A 3 -23.86 -46.91 8.12
N ILE A 4 -22.53 -47.01 8.09
CA ILE A 4 -21.65 -45.98 8.66
C ILE A 4 -21.86 -44.74 7.79
N PRO A 5 -22.29 -43.59 8.35
CA PRO A 5 -22.45 -42.38 7.56
C PRO A 5 -21.14 -42.07 6.85
N LYS A 6 -21.17 -41.89 5.52
CA LYS A 6 -20.03 -41.37 4.74
C LYS A 6 -19.48 -40.16 5.51
N LYS A 7 -18.25 -40.25 5.99
CA LYS A 7 -17.58 -39.17 6.72
C LYS A 7 -17.60 -37.96 5.78
N ILE A 8 -18.34 -36.90 6.12
CA ILE A 8 -18.46 -35.70 5.28
C ILE A 8 -17.05 -35.16 5.05
N THR A 9 -16.54 -35.31 3.82
CA THR A 9 -15.17 -34.93 3.48
C THR A 9 -15.05 -33.47 3.11
N GLU A 10 -16.13 -32.83 2.65
CA GLU A 10 -16.12 -31.47 2.12
C GLU A 10 -17.35 -30.67 2.57
N ARG A 11 -17.14 -29.38 2.84
CA ARG A 11 -18.20 -28.40 3.17
C ARG A 11 -18.00 -27.11 2.42
N VAL A 12 -19.11 -26.45 2.12
CA VAL A 12 -19.13 -25.14 1.48
C VAL A 12 -19.78 -24.12 2.39
N ARG A 13 -19.36 -22.86 2.27
CA ARG A 13 -19.80 -21.75 3.12
C ARG A 13 -19.97 -20.50 2.26
N ALA A 14 -21.06 -19.76 2.48
CA ALA A 14 -21.37 -18.53 1.76
C ALA A 14 -21.07 -17.30 2.62
N ILE A 15 -20.01 -16.58 2.26
CA ILE A 15 -19.74 -15.24 2.77
C ILE A 15 -20.61 -14.26 1.98
N ILE A 16 -21.66 -13.76 2.62
CA ILE A 16 -22.57 -12.79 2.02
C ILE A 16 -22.36 -11.45 2.74
N ILE A 17 -21.85 -10.46 2.02
CA ILE A 17 -21.59 -9.12 2.54
C ILE A 17 -22.43 -8.10 1.76
N ASN A 18 -23.18 -7.27 2.47
CA ASN A 18 -23.95 -6.18 1.88
C ASN A 18 -23.82 -4.93 2.74
N GLN A 19 -23.51 -3.78 2.11
CA GLN A 19 -23.39 -2.47 2.77
C GLN A 19 -22.58 -2.49 4.09
N GLY A 20 -21.44 -3.20 4.09
CA GLY A 20 -20.55 -3.27 5.25
C GLY A 20 -21.03 -4.20 6.38
N LYS A 21 -22.04 -5.03 6.12
CA LYS A 21 -22.54 -6.06 7.04
C LYS A 21 -22.38 -7.45 6.44
N ILE A 22 -22.09 -8.44 7.27
CA ILE A 22 -22.02 -9.86 6.90
C ILE A 22 -23.23 -10.61 7.45
N LEU A 23 -23.82 -11.48 6.63
CA LEU A 23 -24.92 -12.34 7.05
C LEU A 23 -24.35 -13.57 7.76
N LEU A 24 -24.75 -13.77 9.02
CA LEU A 24 -24.28 -14.87 9.86
C LEU A 24 -25.44 -15.60 10.53
N ILE A 25 -25.19 -16.84 10.92
CA ILE A 25 -26.11 -17.63 11.75
C ILE A 25 -25.55 -17.68 13.18
N ASN A 26 -26.29 -17.15 14.14
CA ASN A 26 -26.00 -17.37 15.55
C ASN A 26 -26.58 -18.72 15.98
N ARG A 27 -25.72 -19.64 16.41
CA ARG A 27 -26.08 -20.96 16.93
C ARG A 27 -26.03 -20.94 18.46
N ILE A 28 -27.16 -21.25 19.08
CA ILE A 28 -27.28 -21.35 20.54
C ILE A 28 -27.42 -22.83 20.92
N LYS A 29 -26.43 -23.36 21.65
CA LYS A 29 -26.42 -24.73 22.19
C LYS A 29 -26.18 -24.69 23.69
N GLY A 30 -27.23 -24.92 24.47
CA GLY A 30 -27.19 -24.73 25.93
C GLY A 30 -26.86 -23.27 26.28
N ASN A 31 -25.85 -23.06 27.13
CA ASN A 31 -25.39 -21.72 27.53
C ASN A 31 -24.36 -21.10 26.54
N ASN A 32 -23.95 -21.82 25.49
CA ASN A 32 -22.95 -21.35 24.54
C ASN A 32 -23.61 -20.79 23.27
N SER A 33 -23.26 -19.56 22.91
CA SER A 33 -23.64 -18.88 21.67
C SER A 33 -22.39 -18.58 20.84
N TYR A 34 -22.42 -18.96 19.57
CA TYR A 34 -21.34 -18.67 18.62
C TYR A 34 -21.90 -18.45 17.22
N TRP A 35 -21.14 -17.72 16.42
CA TRP A 35 -21.53 -17.38 15.05
C TRP A 35 -20.86 -18.31 14.06
N VAL A 36 -21.58 -18.63 12.99
CA VAL A 36 -21.04 -19.35 11.83
C VAL A 36 -21.48 -18.68 10.53
N ILE A 37 -20.71 -18.96 9.49
CA ILE A 37 -21.03 -18.60 8.12
C ILE A 37 -22.02 -19.66 7.59
N PRO A 38 -23.11 -19.26 6.92
CA PRO A 38 -24.09 -20.19 6.38
C PRO A 38 -23.45 -21.16 5.38
N GLY A 39 -23.95 -22.38 5.33
CA GLY A 39 -23.53 -23.44 4.43
C GLY A 39 -23.49 -24.83 5.08
N GLY A 40 -23.32 -25.86 4.25
CA GLY A 40 -23.35 -27.25 4.71
C GLY A 40 -22.43 -28.17 3.93
N ALA A 41 -22.88 -29.41 3.75
CA ALA A 41 -22.06 -30.47 3.18
C ALA A 41 -22.18 -30.49 1.66
N VAL A 42 -21.11 -30.89 0.98
CA VAL A 42 -21.17 -31.18 -0.45
C VAL A 42 -21.77 -32.58 -0.63
N GLU A 43 -22.87 -32.66 -1.39
CA GLU A 43 -23.55 -33.93 -1.64
C GLU A 43 -22.94 -34.70 -2.81
N SER A 44 -23.24 -36.00 -2.89
CA SER A 44 -22.68 -36.88 -3.92
C SER A 44 -23.16 -36.47 -5.31
N GLY A 45 -22.23 -36.16 -6.21
CA GLY A 45 -22.55 -35.75 -7.59
C GLY A 45 -22.78 -34.24 -7.76
N GLU A 46 -22.63 -33.47 -6.68
CA GLU A 46 -22.78 -32.01 -6.68
C GLU A 46 -21.42 -31.31 -6.76
N SER A 47 -21.34 -30.19 -7.51
CA SER A 47 -20.19 -29.29 -7.47
C SER A 47 -20.23 -28.38 -6.25
N HIS A 48 -19.10 -27.80 -5.84
CA HIS A 48 -19.07 -26.85 -4.72
C HIS A 48 -19.98 -25.63 -4.93
N GLU A 49 -20.12 -25.18 -6.18
CA GLU A 49 -20.99 -24.06 -6.52
C GLU A 49 -22.48 -24.43 -6.42
N GLN A 50 -22.85 -25.64 -6.85
CA GLN A 50 -24.20 -26.16 -6.68
C GLN A 50 -24.53 -26.31 -5.19
N ALA A 51 -23.61 -26.86 -4.41
CA ALA A 51 -23.76 -27.07 -2.97
C ALA A 51 -23.99 -25.75 -2.23
N VAL A 52 -23.18 -24.71 -2.51
CA VAL A 52 -23.32 -23.44 -1.78
C VAL A 52 -24.63 -22.72 -2.12
N LYS A 53 -25.13 -22.88 -3.37
CA LYS A 53 -26.43 -22.35 -3.78
C LYS A 53 -27.58 -23.07 -3.08
N ARG A 54 -27.55 -24.41 -3.05
CA ARG A 54 -28.55 -25.23 -2.35
C ARG A 54 -28.60 -24.89 -0.87
N GLU A 55 -27.46 -24.90 -0.20
CA GLU A 55 -27.36 -24.63 1.24
C GLU A 55 -27.80 -23.21 1.60
N CYS A 56 -27.55 -22.21 0.76
CA CYS A 56 -28.08 -20.86 1.00
C CYS A 56 -29.61 -20.80 0.86
N LEU A 57 -30.17 -21.52 -0.10
CA LEU A 57 -31.62 -21.58 -0.26
C LEU A 57 -32.27 -22.28 0.94
N GLU A 58 -31.67 -23.38 1.41
CA GLU A 58 -32.13 -24.18 2.54
C GLU A 58 -31.99 -23.45 3.88
N GLU A 59 -30.79 -22.95 4.19
CA GLU A 59 -30.50 -22.33 5.50
C GLU A 59 -31.05 -20.90 5.60
N LEU A 60 -31.05 -20.14 4.51
CA LEU A 60 -31.33 -18.69 4.53
C LEU A 60 -32.62 -18.30 3.80
N GLY A 61 -33.12 -19.12 2.86
CA GLY A 61 -34.26 -18.78 2.02
C GLY A 61 -33.93 -17.88 0.82
N VAL A 62 -32.65 -17.80 0.43
CA VAL A 62 -32.21 -16.89 -0.64
C VAL A 62 -31.46 -17.63 -1.75
N LYS A 63 -31.67 -17.19 -2.99
CA LYS A 63 -30.85 -17.60 -4.13
C LYS A 63 -29.63 -16.71 -4.20
N ILE A 64 -28.48 -17.32 -4.48
CA ILE A 64 -27.20 -16.62 -4.56
C ILE A 64 -26.48 -16.88 -5.88
N GLU A 65 -25.61 -15.96 -6.23
CA GLU A 65 -24.54 -16.15 -7.21
C GLU A 65 -23.21 -16.24 -6.46
N ALA A 66 -22.46 -17.32 -6.67
CA ALA A 66 -21.12 -17.49 -6.09
C ALA A 66 -20.11 -16.78 -7.00
N GLN A 67 -19.42 -15.76 -6.49
CA GLN A 67 -18.54 -14.93 -7.31
C GLN A 67 -17.12 -15.46 -7.37
N LYS A 68 -16.57 -15.86 -6.21
CA LYS A 68 -15.20 -16.36 -6.10
C LYS A 68 -15.01 -17.23 -4.87
N LEU A 69 -14.11 -18.20 -4.97
CA LEU A 69 -13.55 -18.88 -3.80
C LEU A 69 -12.70 -17.88 -3.01
N PHE A 70 -13.09 -17.62 -1.76
CA PHE A 70 -12.44 -16.67 -0.86
C PHE A 70 -11.34 -17.33 -0.02
N LEU A 71 -11.60 -18.54 0.50
CA LEU A 71 -10.67 -19.30 1.32
C LEU A 71 -10.98 -20.79 1.19
N GLN A 72 -9.93 -21.61 1.18
CA GLN A 72 -10.00 -23.05 1.41
C GLN A 72 -9.16 -23.39 2.64
N ARG A 73 -9.67 -24.24 3.52
CA ARG A 73 -8.95 -24.72 4.70
C ARG A 73 -9.25 -26.18 4.98
N LEU A 74 -8.41 -26.76 5.84
CA LEU A 74 -8.68 -28.06 6.45
C LEU A 74 -9.24 -27.87 7.86
N GLY A 75 -10.22 -28.69 8.22
CA GLY A 75 -10.72 -28.81 9.58
C GLY A 75 -9.59 -29.24 10.51
N ASP A 76 -9.40 -28.47 11.57
CA ASP A 76 -8.31 -28.57 12.53
C ASP A 76 -8.79 -29.08 13.91
N LYS A 77 -10.10 -29.30 14.06
CA LYS A 77 -10.66 -29.90 15.26
C LYS A 77 -10.74 -31.42 15.13
N PRO A 78 -10.57 -32.18 16.21
CA PRO A 78 -10.65 -33.64 16.19
C PRO A 78 -11.93 -34.17 15.54
N GLU A 79 -13.06 -33.46 15.69
CA GLU A 79 -14.35 -33.90 15.13
C GLU A 79 -14.45 -33.75 13.60
N ILE A 80 -13.66 -32.86 13.00
CA ILE A 80 -13.68 -32.51 11.58
C ILE A 80 -12.27 -32.57 10.95
N GLU A 81 -11.34 -33.26 11.59
CA GLU A 81 -9.96 -33.35 11.14
C GLU A 81 -9.89 -33.98 9.75
N GLY A 82 -9.27 -33.27 8.81
CA GLY A 82 -9.18 -33.66 7.40
C GLY A 82 -10.40 -33.31 6.53
N GLN A 83 -11.44 -32.67 7.09
CA GLN A 83 -12.54 -32.12 6.29
C GLN A 83 -12.07 -30.88 5.54
N GLN A 84 -12.33 -30.80 4.23
CA GLN A 84 -12.07 -29.59 3.46
C GLN A 84 -13.24 -28.62 3.60
N GLU A 85 -12.95 -27.36 3.92
CA GLU A 85 -13.95 -26.29 3.97
C GLU A 85 -13.64 -25.23 2.91
N PHE A 86 -14.62 -24.93 2.06
CA PHE A 86 -14.54 -23.96 0.97
C PHE A 86 -15.48 -22.78 1.26
N PHE A 87 -14.92 -21.57 1.33
CA PHE A 87 -15.67 -20.34 1.60
C PHE A 87 -15.78 -19.52 0.32
N TYR A 88 -16.99 -19.24 -0.14
CA TYR A 88 -17.27 -18.46 -1.34
C TYR A 88 -17.79 -17.08 -0.98
N LEU A 89 -17.34 -16.04 -1.69
CA LEU A 89 -18.02 -14.75 -1.66
C LEU A 89 -19.26 -14.84 -2.56
N CYS A 90 -20.42 -14.51 -2.02
CA CYS A 90 -21.70 -14.69 -2.67
C CYS A 90 -22.55 -13.41 -2.64
N ASN A 91 -23.31 -13.17 -3.71
CA ASN A 91 -24.32 -12.12 -3.77
C ASN A 91 -25.71 -12.73 -3.76
N ILE A 92 -26.63 -12.10 -3.02
CA ILE A 92 -28.05 -12.46 -3.06
C ILE A 92 -28.64 -11.91 -4.37
N ILE A 93 -29.30 -12.76 -5.14
CA ILE A 93 -29.96 -12.39 -6.39
C ILE A 93 -31.49 -12.41 -6.29
N ASP A 94 -32.04 -13.20 -5.35
CA ASP A 94 -33.49 -13.37 -5.16
C ASP A 94 -33.78 -14.04 -3.80
N GLY A 95 -35.03 -13.97 -3.35
CA GLY A 95 -35.53 -14.62 -2.12
C GLY A 95 -35.58 -13.69 -0.90
N GLN A 96 -36.04 -14.25 0.22
CA GLN A 96 -36.24 -13.52 1.48
C GLN A 96 -35.48 -14.18 2.62
N ILE A 97 -34.61 -13.41 3.29
CA ILE A 97 -33.83 -13.92 4.42
C ILE A 97 -34.76 -14.38 5.54
N GLY A 98 -34.53 -15.59 6.05
CA GLY A 98 -35.29 -16.17 7.16
C GLY A 98 -36.46 -17.06 6.72
N THR A 99 -36.65 -17.27 5.41
CA THR A 99 -37.67 -18.20 4.88
C THR A 99 -37.09 -19.56 4.47
N GLY A 100 -35.89 -19.90 4.97
CA GLY A 100 -35.25 -21.18 4.74
C GLY A 100 -36.12 -22.36 5.22
N GLN A 101 -36.05 -23.48 4.51
CA GLN A 101 -36.81 -24.71 4.83
C GLN A 101 -35.89 -25.92 5.07
N GLY A 102 -34.61 -25.67 5.38
CA GLY A 102 -33.63 -26.71 5.64
C GLY A 102 -33.97 -27.63 6.83
N PRO A 103 -33.32 -28.79 6.94
CA PRO A 103 -33.58 -29.80 7.97
C PRO A 103 -33.49 -29.27 9.41
N GLU A 104 -32.67 -28.25 9.65
CA GLU A 104 -32.49 -27.57 10.94
C GLU A 104 -33.71 -26.76 11.40
N PHE A 105 -34.67 -26.47 10.51
CA PHE A 105 -35.93 -25.78 10.83
C PHE A 105 -37.12 -26.74 11.01
N GLN A 106 -36.92 -28.06 10.82
CA GLN A 106 -37.97 -29.06 10.96
C GLN A 106 -38.10 -29.58 12.40
N VAL A 107 -39.34 -29.70 12.89
CA VAL A 107 -39.65 -30.19 14.24
C VAL A 107 -39.30 -31.68 14.36
N GLY A 108 -38.46 -32.05 15.33
CA GLY A 108 -38.12 -33.45 15.62
C GLY A 108 -36.74 -33.91 15.14
N THR A 109 -35.91 -33.04 14.56
CA THR A 109 -34.54 -33.40 14.16
C THR A 109 -33.55 -33.38 15.33
N GLN A 110 -32.46 -34.12 15.18
CA GLN A 110 -31.32 -34.14 16.12
C GLN A 110 -30.53 -32.80 16.18
N TYR A 111 -30.87 -31.83 15.33
CA TYR A 111 -30.24 -30.52 15.23
C TYR A 111 -30.82 -29.47 16.20
N LYS A 112 -31.29 -29.90 17.39
CA LYS A 112 -31.86 -29.03 18.44
C LYS A 112 -30.95 -27.82 18.75
N GLY A 113 -31.43 -26.61 18.45
CA GLY A 113 -30.79 -25.33 18.75
C GLY A 113 -31.64 -24.17 18.24
N GLU A 114 -31.48 -22.98 18.83
CA GLU A 114 -32.07 -21.76 18.29
C GLU A 114 -31.11 -21.17 17.25
N TYR A 115 -31.58 -20.99 16.02
CA TYR A 115 -30.82 -20.43 14.90
C TYR A 115 -31.34 -19.04 14.58
N LYS A 116 -30.51 -18.01 14.78
CA LYS A 116 -30.88 -16.63 14.46
C LYS A 116 -29.99 -16.12 13.33
N ILE A 117 -30.59 -15.95 12.15
CA ILE A 117 -29.94 -15.32 11.01
C ILE A 117 -29.92 -13.80 11.27
N LYS A 118 -28.73 -13.19 11.25
CA LYS A 118 -28.59 -11.75 11.45
C LYS A 118 -27.52 -11.16 10.55
N TRP A 119 -27.77 -9.93 10.13
CA TRP A 119 -26.74 -9.05 9.61
C TRP A 119 -25.89 -8.53 10.78
N VAL A 120 -24.58 -8.70 10.68
CA VAL A 120 -23.61 -8.21 11.67
C VAL A 120 -22.68 -7.21 10.97
N ASP A 121 -22.48 -6.04 11.57
CA ASP A 121 -21.56 -5.04 11.02
C ASP A 121 -20.12 -5.57 11.00
N LEU A 122 -19.40 -5.38 9.87
CA LEU A 122 -18.02 -5.85 9.73
C LEU A 122 -17.08 -5.25 10.78
N LYS A 123 -17.37 -4.03 11.26
CA LYS A 123 -16.64 -3.37 12.35
C LYS A 123 -16.75 -4.08 13.69
N ASP A 124 -17.80 -4.88 13.90
CA ASP A 124 -18.05 -5.58 15.16
C ASP A 124 -17.50 -7.02 15.12
N LEU A 125 -17.10 -7.52 13.93
CA LEU A 125 -16.49 -8.84 13.76
C LEU A 125 -15.31 -9.13 14.71
N PRO A 126 -14.41 -8.19 15.02
CA PRO A 126 -13.32 -8.44 15.96
C PRO A 126 -13.76 -8.93 17.34
N GLU A 127 -14.95 -8.52 17.79
CA GLU A 127 -15.46 -8.79 19.15
C GLU A 127 -16.47 -9.94 19.20
N ILE A 128 -16.88 -10.50 18.04
CA ILE A 128 -17.78 -11.66 18.02
C ILE A 128 -17.01 -12.99 17.97
N ASN A 129 -17.62 -14.01 18.56
CA ASN A 129 -17.14 -15.39 18.52
C ASN A 129 -17.59 -16.10 17.22
N LEU A 130 -17.11 -15.61 16.07
CA LEU A 130 -17.30 -16.25 14.76
C LEU A 130 -16.31 -17.39 14.55
N LYS A 131 -16.82 -18.57 14.20
CA LYS A 131 -16.02 -19.75 13.89
C LYS A 131 -16.13 -20.12 12.40
N PRO A 132 -15.04 -20.57 11.75
CA PRO A 132 -13.66 -20.61 12.27
C PRO A 132 -13.00 -19.24 12.46
N GLU A 133 -12.12 -19.12 13.46
CA GLU A 133 -11.43 -17.85 13.79
C GLU A 133 -10.53 -17.37 12.64
N GLU A 134 -9.89 -18.29 11.92
CA GLU A 134 -9.06 -18.00 10.74
C GLU A 134 -9.87 -17.27 9.66
N VAL A 135 -11.09 -17.74 9.39
CA VAL A 135 -11.97 -17.15 8.38
C VAL A 135 -12.41 -15.76 8.82
N LYS A 136 -12.76 -15.59 10.10
CA LYS A 136 -13.06 -14.27 10.68
C LYS A 136 -11.90 -13.29 10.48
N ASN A 137 -10.67 -13.71 10.80
CA ASN A 137 -9.48 -12.88 10.65
C ASN A 137 -9.21 -12.52 9.18
N LYS A 138 -9.44 -13.45 8.24
CA LYS A 138 -9.33 -13.18 6.79
C LYS A 138 -10.37 -12.19 6.30
N ILE A 139 -11.62 -12.28 6.76
CA ILE A 139 -12.68 -11.32 6.43
C ILE A 139 -12.32 -9.93 6.96
N ILE A 140 -11.86 -9.83 8.22
CA ILE A 140 -11.42 -8.55 8.81
C ILE A 140 -10.23 -7.98 8.03
N GLN A 141 -9.24 -8.81 7.70
CA GLN A 141 -8.08 -8.41 6.91
C GLN A 141 -8.50 -7.82 5.56
N GLN A 142 -9.42 -8.49 4.85
CA GLN A 142 -9.92 -8.00 3.57
C GLN A 142 -10.68 -6.68 3.75
N ALA A 143 -11.55 -6.57 4.76
CA ALA A 143 -12.29 -5.33 5.03
C ALA A 143 -11.37 -4.13 5.32
N ILE A 144 -10.26 -4.36 6.04
CA ILE A 144 -9.24 -3.32 6.27
C ILE A 144 -8.51 -2.96 4.97
N LEU A 145 -8.13 -3.95 4.16
CA LEU A 145 -7.53 -3.72 2.84
C LEU A 145 -8.46 -2.95 1.90
N ASP A 146 -9.76 -3.23 1.95
CA ASP A 146 -10.76 -2.54 1.15
C ASP A 146 -10.86 -1.06 1.55
N LYS A 147 -10.85 -0.75 2.86
CA LYS A 147 -10.77 0.64 3.34
C LYS A 147 -9.48 1.32 2.90
N ILE A 148 -8.36 0.59 2.90
CA ILE A 148 -7.06 1.09 2.46
C ILE A 148 -7.08 1.46 0.98
N ASN A 149 -7.81 0.73 0.13
CA ASN A 149 -7.76 0.89 -1.32
C ASN A 149 -8.94 1.65 -1.92
N HIS A 150 -10.15 1.51 -1.37
CA HIS A 150 -11.41 1.98 -1.97
C HIS A 150 -11.98 3.23 -1.28
N SER A 151 -11.71 3.45 0.01
CA SER A 151 -12.26 4.59 0.75
C SER A 151 -11.48 5.90 0.59
N ILE A 152 -10.62 5.99 -0.42
CA ILE A 152 -9.74 7.15 -0.68
C ILE A 152 -10.31 8.07 -1.76
N VAL A 153 -11.03 7.51 -2.74
CA VAL A 153 -11.67 8.27 -3.82
C VAL A 153 -13.06 8.70 -3.36
N GLY A 154 -13.30 10.01 -3.30
CA GLY A 154 -14.58 10.58 -2.91
C GLY A 154 -15.50 10.88 -4.10
N GLU A 155 -16.77 11.20 -3.81
CA GLU A 155 -17.74 11.56 -4.86
C GLU A 155 -17.29 12.75 -5.71
N VAL A 156 -16.66 13.76 -5.08
CA VAL A 156 -16.10 14.92 -5.80
C VAL A 156 -15.02 14.50 -6.81
N ASP A 157 -14.19 13.52 -6.46
CA ASP A 157 -13.16 13.00 -7.36
C ASP A 157 -13.81 12.29 -8.56
N ILE A 158 -14.84 11.47 -8.30
CA ILE A 158 -15.61 10.78 -9.33
C ILE A 158 -16.25 11.79 -10.29
N GLN A 159 -16.91 12.82 -9.76
CA GLN A 159 -17.54 13.85 -10.59
C GLN A 159 -16.53 14.64 -11.42
N ASN A 160 -15.34 14.93 -10.89
CA ASN A 160 -14.27 15.57 -11.67
C ASN A 160 -13.83 14.70 -12.86
N VAL A 161 -13.70 13.39 -12.67
CA VAL A 161 -13.37 12.44 -13.75
C VAL A 161 -14.51 12.34 -14.76
N VAL A 162 -15.76 12.22 -14.29
CA VAL A 162 -16.95 12.18 -15.16
C VAL A 162 -17.06 13.44 -16.01
N ALA A 163 -16.71 14.61 -15.47
CA ALA A 163 -16.69 15.86 -16.24
C ALA A 163 -15.69 15.81 -17.41
N VAL A 164 -14.49 15.25 -17.18
CA VAL A 164 -13.51 15.04 -18.27
C VAL A 164 -14.05 14.08 -19.32
N LEU A 165 -14.63 12.94 -18.89
CA LEU A 165 -15.21 11.96 -19.82
C LEU A 165 -16.33 12.57 -20.68
N LYS A 166 -17.20 13.37 -20.08
CA LYS A 166 -18.28 14.08 -20.79
C LYS A 166 -17.76 15.18 -21.73
N SER A 167 -16.59 15.75 -21.46
CA SER A 167 -15.99 16.79 -22.31
C SER A 167 -15.41 16.25 -23.62
N GLY A 168 -15.06 14.97 -23.68
CA GLY A 168 -14.38 14.34 -24.82
C GLY A 168 -12.87 14.63 -24.93
N PHE A 169 -12.32 15.56 -24.15
CA PHE A 169 -10.88 15.88 -24.16
C PHE A 169 -10.12 15.05 -23.13
N LEU A 170 -9.74 13.82 -23.51
CA LEU A 170 -9.10 12.86 -22.59
C LEU A 170 -7.57 13.00 -22.52
N SER A 171 -6.95 13.46 -23.61
CA SER A 171 -5.50 13.71 -23.72
C SER A 171 -5.23 14.73 -24.83
N LYS A 172 -4.10 15.43 -24.75
CA LYS A 172 -3.58 16.35 -25.77
C LYS A 172 -2.05 16.27 -25.82
N PRO A 173 -1.43 16.57 -26.99
CA PRO A 173 0.03 16.60 -27.12
C PRO A 173 0.74 17.51 -26.11
N ASP A 174 0.08 18.52 -25.53
CA ASP A 174 0.71 19.48 -24.61
C ASP A 174 0.21 19.32 -23.16
N GLY A 175 -0.53 18.24 -22.90
CA GLY A 175 -1.37 18.10 -21.72
C GLY A 175 -2.71 18.81 -21.89
N GLY A 176 -3.79 18.16 -21.47
CA GLY A 176 -5.12 18.79 -21.51
C GLY A 176 -5.29 19.84 -20.40
N PRO A 177 -6.43 20.55 -20.39
CA PRO A 177 -6.72 21.59 -19.40
C PRO A 177 -6.52 21.14 -17.94
N LYS A 178 -6.86 19.88 -17.62
CA LYS A 178 -6.71 19.36 -16.24
C LYS A 178 -5.26 19.04 -15.91
N VAL A 179 -4.48 18.53 -16.87
CA VAL A 179 -3.03 18.36 -16.68
C VAL A 179 -2.37 19.72 -16.41
N ILE A 180 -2.69 20.75 -17.18
CA ILE A 180 -2.13 22.11 -17.00
C ILE A 180 -2.51 22.68 -15.63
N GLU A 181 -3.79 22.56 -15.23
CA GLU A 181 -4.26 22.98 -13.90
C GLU A 181 -3.49 22.26 -12.78
N PHE A 182 -3.35 20.93 -12.88
CA PHE A 182 -2.65 20.13 -11.89
C PHE A 182 -1.17 20.48 -11.77
N GLN A 183 -0.47 20.65 -12.90
CA GLN A 183 0.93 21.07 -12.94
C GLN A 183 1.12 22.42 -12.25
N LYS A 184 0.24 23.40 -12.54
CA LYS A 184 0.29 24.71 -11.90
C LYS A 184 0.14 24.61 -10.37
N LEU A 185 -0.85 23.85 -9.89
CA LEU A 185 -1.07 23.66 -8.45
C LEU A 185 0.13 23.01 -7.75
N MET A 186 0.75 22.01 -8.37
CA MET A 186 1.96 21.36 -7.84
C MET A 186 3.15 22.33 -7.80
N ALA A 187 3.38 23.07 -8.89
CA ALA A 187 4.45 24.06 -8.96
C ALA A 187 4.29 25.15 -7.89
N GLU A 188 3.08 25.69 -7.72
CA GLU A 188 2.76 26.69 -6.69
C GLU A 188 2.97 26.14 -5.27
N LEU A 189 2.47 24.93 -4.98
CA LEU A 189 2.59 24.31 -3.65
C LEU A 189 4.06 24.14 -3.21
N HIS A 190 4.93 23.83 -4.17
CA HIS A 190 6.34 23.54 -3.93
C HIS A 190 7.28 24.69 -4.29
N SER A 191 6.75 25.88 -4.63
CA SER A 191 7.55 27.04 -5.02
C SER A 191 8.53 26.76 -6.18
N LYS A 192 8.08 25.98 -7.16
CA LYS A 192 8.83 25.68 -8.40
C LYS A 192 8.27 26.47 -9.57
N LYS A 193 9.13 26.78 -10.55
CA LYS A 193 8.72 27.50 -11.77
C LYS A 193 7.96 26.60 -12.73
N TYR A 194 8.36 25.33 -12.82
CA TYR A 194 7.80 24.35 -13.74
C TYR A 194 7.45 23.04 -13.03
N ALA A 195 6.36 22.42 -13.47
CA ALA A 195 5.97 21.06 -13.14
C ALA A 195 5.47 20.36 -14.40
N PHE A 196 5.87 19.10 -14.57
CA PHE A 196 5.47 18.25 -15.69
C PHE A 196 4.85 16.97 -15.14
N ALA A 197 3.58 16.74 -15.47
CA ALA A 197 2.85 15.56 -15.06
C ALA A 197 3.14 14.42 -16.04
N VAL A 198 3.53 13.27 -15.50
CA VAL A 198 3.95 12.09 -16.26
C VAL A 198 3.24 10.83 -15.78
N ASN A 199 3.30 9.75 -16.54
CA ASN A 199 2.52 8.54 -16.33
C ASN A 199 2.96 7.68 -15.13
N SER A 200 4.12 7.95 -14.51
CA SER A 200 4.55 7.27 -13.29
C SER A 200 5.61 8.06 -12.51
N GLY A 201 5.80 7.73 -11.23
CA GLY A 201 6.91 8.29 -10.44
C GLY A 201 8.29 7.86 -10.95
N THR A 202 8.39 6.66 -11.55
CA THR A 202 9.62 6.21 -12.20
C THR A 202 9.92 7.03 -13.44
N SER A 203 8.91 7.36 -14.25
CA SER A 203 9.05 8.25 -15.41
C SER A 203 9.48 9.66 -14.98
N ALA A 204 9.00 10.14 -13.83
CA ALA A 204 9.42 11.42 -13.27
C ALA A 204 10.92 11.41 -12.90
N LEU A 205 11.36 10.38 -12.18
CA LEU A 205 12.78 10.18 -11.85
C LEU A 205 13.64 10.00 -13.11
N HIS A 206 13.13 9.27 -14.10
CA HIS A 206 13.83 9.07 -15.35
C HIS A 206 14.01 10.38 -16.10
N CYS A 207 12.95 11.19 -16.24
CA CYS A 207 13.04 12.53 -16.82
C CYS A 207 14.05 13.42 -16.09
N ALA A 208 14.08 13.36 -14.75
CA ALA A 208 15.04 14.12 -13.96
C ALA A 208 16.49 13.69 -14.24
N VAL A 209 16.76 12.40 -14.38
CA VAL A 209 18.11 11.87 -14.68
C VAL A 209 18.51 12.16 -16.13
N VAL A 210 17.62 11.98 -17.10
CA VAL A 210 17.88 12.33 -18.52
C VAL A 210 18.21 13.82 -18.66
N ALA A 211 17.55 14.70 -17.90
CA ALA A 211 17.82 16.14 -17.92
C ALA A 211 19.23 16.51 -17.45
N LEU A 212 19.94 15.61 -16.78
CA LEU A 212 21.35 15.80 -16.40
C LEU A 212 22.30 15.60 -17.59
N GLU A 213 21.84 14.94 -18.66
CA GLU A 213 22.64 14.61 -19.86
C GLU A 213 23.94 13.87 -19.47
N LEU A 214 23.79 12.82 -18.65
CA LEU A 214 24.90 12.04 -18.11
C LEU A 214 25.81 11.53 -19.23
N GLN A 215 27.11 11.58 -18.97
CA GLN A 215 28.11 10.91 -19.77
C GLN A 215 28.36 9.52 -19.21
N LYS A 216 28.96 8.66 -20.04
CA LYS A 216 29.34 7.31 -19.61
C LYS A 216 30.18 7.37 -18.33
N ASP A 217 29.85 6.50 -17.38
CA ASP A 217 30.51 6.36 -16.07
C ASP A 217 30.28 7.53 -15.09
N ASP A 218 29.45 8.51 -15.44
CA ASP A 218 29.00 9.53 -14.47
C ASP A 218 28.27 8.86 -13.30
N GLU A 219 28.52 9.38 -12.10
CA GLU A 219 28.04 8.78 -10.85
C GLU A 219 26.91 9.61 -10.25
N ILE A 220 25.85 8.92 -9.79
CA ILE A 220 24.76 9.51 -9.02
C ILE A 220 24.72 8.84 -7.66
N ILE A 221 24.77 9.64 -6.60
CA ILE A 221 24.70 9.16 -5.22
C ILE A 221 23.24 8.85 -4.86
N VAL A 222 22.99 7.65 -4.34
CA VAL A 222 21.65 7.14 -3.98
C VAL A 222 21.67 6.44 -2.61
N PRO A 223 20.60 6.49 -1.81
CA PRO A 223 20.59 5.81 -0.52
C PRO A 223 20.50 4.30 -0.71
N ALA A 224 21.13 3.55 0.19
CA ALA A 224 21.11 2.09 0.16
C ALA A 224 19.74 1.48 0.49
N LEU A 225 18.88 2.22 1.19
CA LEU A 225 17.47 1.86 1.40
C LEU A 225 16.61 2.81 0.58
N ALA A 226 16.02 2.32 -0.52
CA ALA A 226 15.07 3.05 -1.36
C ALA A 226 14.34 2.11 -2.32
N ASN A 227 13.51 2.68 -3.20
CA ASN A 227 12.91 1.92 -4.28
C ASN A 227 13.98 1.58 -5.32
N ILE A 228 13.82 0.48 -6.05
CA ILE A 228 14.72 0.14 -7.15
C ILE A 228 14.71 1.22 -8.25
N ALA A 229 13.61 1.96 -8.39
CA ALA A 229 13.47 3.06 -9.35
C ALA A 229 14.60 4.10 -9.20
N ASP A 230 15.00 4.45 -7.97
CA ASP A 230 16.07 5.41 -7.68
C ASP A 230 17.43 4.99 -8.25
N CYS A 231 17.63 3.68 -8.49
CA CYS A 231 18.85 3.15 -9.12
C CYS A 231 18.66 2.77 -10.59
N SER A 232 17.50 2.23 -10.95
CA SER A 232 17.29 1.71 -12.30
C SER A 232 17.35 2.81 -13.34
N VAL A 233 16.83 4.01 -13.03
CA VAL A 233 16.86 5.16 -13.96
C VAL A 233 18.30 5.65 -14.21
N VAL A 234 19.16 5.56 -13.21
CA VAL A 234 20.59 5.91 -13.36
C VAL A 234 21.26 4.93 -14.32
N LEU A 235 20.98 3.63 -14.16
CA LEU A 235 21.52 2.59 -15.02
C LEU A 235 20.96 2.64 -16.45
N GLN A 236 19.69 3.01 -16.62
CA GLN A 236 19.05 3.17 -17.93
C GLN A 236 19.75 4.25 -18.76
N GLU A 237 20.20 5.33 -18.11
CA GLU A 237 20.94 6.42 -18.72
C GLU A 237 22.46 6.23 -18.70
N ASN A 238 22.93 4.97 -18.63
CA ASN A 238 24.35 4.57 -18.60
C ASN A 238 25.20 5.19 -17.48
N GLY A 239 24.55 5.78 -16.48
CA GLY A 239 25.18 6.26 -15.26
C GLY A 239 25.46 5.12 -14.28
N LYS A 240 26.20 5.44 -13.23
CA LYS A 240 26.59 4.51 -12.16
C LYS A 240 25.99 4.96 -10.81
N PRO A 241 25.08 4.18 -10.22
CA PRO A 241 24.62 4.45 -8.86
C PRO A 241 25.75 4.21 -7.86
N VAL A 242 25.96 5.18 -6.96
CA VAL A 242 26.90 5.08 -5.83
C VAL A 242 26.10 5.12 -4.55
N PHE A 243 26.17 4.06 -3.76
CA PHE A 243 25.33 3.95 -2.57
C PHE A 243 25.87 4.80 -1.42
N VAL A 244 24.98 5.31 -0.59
CA VAL A 244 25.28 5.88 0.73
C VAL A 244 24.38 5.18 1.74
N ASP A 245 24.96 4.80 2.88
CA ASP A 245 24.22 4.17 3.97
C ASP A 245 23.26 5.17 4.64
N ILE A 246 22.31 4.68 5.42
CA ILE A 246 21.27 5.52 6.02
C ILE A 246 21.56 5.87 7.48
N GLY A 247 20.85 6.86 8.01
CA GLY A 247 20.75 7.12 9.44
C GLY A 247 19.95 6.02 10.16
N PRO A 248 20.33 5.64 11.38
CA PRO A 248 19.67 4.55 12.11
C PRO A 248 18.29 4.93 12.68
N GLU A 249 17.98 6.23 12.74
CA GLU A 249 16.76 6.76 13.38
C GLU A 249 15.66 7.10 12.35
N ASP A 250 15.99 7.89 11.33
CA ASP A 250 15.04 8.42 10.34
C ASP A 250 15.00 7.62 9.03
N PHE A 251 15.90 6.64 8.87
CA PHE A 251 16.03 5.75 7.71
C PHE A 251 16.32 6.46 6.38
N ASN A 252 16.71 7.74 6.43
CA ASN A 252 17.10 8.52 5.27
C ASN A 252 18.62 8.48 5.08
N MET A 253 19.11 8.88 3.90
CA MET A 253 20.54 8.97 3.61
C MET A 253 21.27 9.78 4.71
N ASP A 254 22.38 9.27 5.22
CA ASP A 254 23.19 9.97 6.22
C ASP A 254 24.08 11.02 5.55
N PRO A 255 23.88 12.35 5.78
CA PRO A 255 24.68 13.39 5.17
C PRO A 255 26.17 13.27 5.45
N ALA A 256 26.54 12.75 6.64
CA ALA A 256 27.94 12.60 7.03
C ALA A 256 28.70 11.60 6.14
N LYS A 257 27.99 10.67 5.50
CA LYS A 257 28.56 9.65 4.62
C LYS A 257 28.55 10.03 3.13
N ILE A 258 27.95 11.17 2.77
CA ILE A 258 27.83 11.59 1.35
C ILE A 258 29.17 12.04 0.81
N GLU A 259 29.89 12.93 1.53
CA GLU A 259 31.12 13.53 1.02
C GLU A 259 32.20 12.47 0.71
N GLU A 260 32.23 11.37 1.46
CA GLU A 260 33.13 10.23 1.23
C GLU A 260 32.91 9.51 -0.11
N LYS A 261 31.76 9.73 -0.75
CA LYS A 261 31.39 9.12 -2.05
C LYS A 261 31.59 10.05 -3.24
N ILE A 262 31.87 11.33 -2.99
CA ILE A 262 32.02 12.32 -4.05
C ILE A 262 33.40 12.18 -4.70
N ASN A 263 33.41 12.19 -6.03
CA ASN A 263 34.62 12.25 -6.84
C ASN A 263 34.33 13.02 -8.16
N PRO A 264 35.31 13.22 -9.06
CA PRO A 264 35.10 14.02 -10.28
C PRO A 264 34.00 13.51 -11.23
N ARG A 265 33.58 12.23 -11.12
CA ARG A 265 32.47 11.66 -11.91
C ARG A 265 31.11 11.89 -11.26
N THR A 266 31.05 12.30 -9.99
CA THR A 266 29.78 12.54 -9.30
C THR A 266 29.06 13.75 -9.91
N LYS A 267 27.82 13.57 -10.36
CA LYS A 267 27.01 14.63 -10.98
C LYS A 267 25.82 15.05 -10.14
N ALA A 268 25.24 14.11 -9.40
CA ALA A 268 24.02 14.36 -8.65
C ALA A 268 23.91 13.51 -7.39
N ILE A 269 23.00 13.93 -6.51
CA ILE A 269 22.52 13.20 -5.34
C ILE A 269 21.02 13.03 -5.49
N ILE A 270 20.51 11.80 -5.38
CA ILE A 270 19.08 11.52 -5.20
C ILE A 270 18.82 11.39 -3.70
N ALA A 271 18.13 12.36 -3.12
CA ALA A 271 17.70 12.34 -1.73
C ALA A 271 16.26 11.82 -1.65
N VAL A 272 16.08 10.64 -1.05
CA VAL A 272 14.76 10.04 -0.87
C VAL A 272 14.18 10.42 0.49
N HIS A 273 12.89 10.77 0.53
CA HIS A 273 12.16 11.02 1.77
C HIS A 273 11.42 9.76 2.24
N MET A 274 12.17 8.87 2.89
CA MET A 274 11.79 7.48 3.13
C MET A 274 10.55 7.36 4.01
N TYR A 275 9.56 6.60 3.53
CA TYR A 275 8.27 6.35 4.18
C TYR A 275 7.46 7.62 4.53
N GLY A 276 7.85 8.77 3.98
CA GLY A 276 7.24 10.06 4.24
C GLY A 276 7.90 10.89 5.34
N GLN A 277 9.02 10.40 5.89
CA GLN A 277 9.89 11.20 6.76
C GLN A 277 10.82 12.05 5.87
N PRO A 278 10.78 13.39 5.98
CA PRO A 278 11.76 14.25 5.32
C PRO A 278 13.19 13.85 5.67
N ALA A 279 14.04 13.78 4.64
CA ALA A 279 15.48 13.67 4.82
C ALA A 279 16.02 14.95 5.47
N LYS A 280 17.28 14.94 5.93
CA LYS A 280 18.01 16.12 6.37
C LYS A 280 18.38 17.02 5.17
N ILE A 281 17.35 17.46 4.45
CA ILE A 281 17.46 17.94 3.06
C ILE A 281 18.27 19.23 2.97
N LYS A 282 18.20 20.09 3.98
CA LYS A 282 19.05 21.30 4.04
C LYS A 282 20.54 20.97 4.23
N GLU A 283 20.88 19.91 4.96
CA GLU A 283 22.26 19.44 5.09
C GLU A 283 22.75 18.86 3.76
N ILE A 284 21.93 18.04 3.10
CA ILE A 284 22.24 17.45 1.79
C ILE A 284 22.39 18.54 0.72
N ARG A 285 21.51 19.56 0.71
CA ARG A 285 21.59 20.73 -0.19
C ARG A 285 22.90 21.48 -0.01
N LYS A 286 23.35 21.73 1.24
CA LYS A 286 24.64 22.37 1.50
C LYS A 286 25.81 21.56 0.92
N ILE A 287 25.78 20.23 1.03
CA ILE A 287 26.79 19.35 0.43
C ILE A 287 26.74 19.44 -1.10
N ALA A 288 25.54 19.38 -1.69
CA ALA A 288 25.36 19.51 -3.13
C ALA A 288 25.91 20.84 -3.66
N ASP A 289 25.61 21.96 -2.97
CA ASP A 289 26.13 23.30 -3.33
C ASP A 289 27.65 23.38 -3.24
N LYS A 290 28.23 22.90 -2.14
CA LYS A 290 29.68 22.90 -1.90
C LYS A 290 30.44 22.19 -3.02
N HIS A 291 29.88 21.09 -3.54
CA HIS A 291 30.50 20.26 -4.58
C HIS A 291 29.94 20.49 -5.98
N ARG A 292 29.04 21.47 -6.16
CA ARG A 292 28.36 21.78 -7.43
C ARG A 292 27.65 20.57 -8.05
N LEU A 293 27.01 19.77 -7.20
CA LEU A 293 26.19 18.62 -7.60
C LEU A 293 24.73 19.04 -7.75
N VAL A 294 24.02 18.38 -8.66
CA VAL A 294 22.57 18.52 -8.78
C VAL A 294 21.88 17.73 -7.68
N LEU A 295 20.90 18.32 -7.01
CA LEU A 295 20.07 17.64 -6.01
C LEU A 295 18.73 17.26 -6.62
N ILE A 296 18.45 15.95 -6.67
CA ILE A 296 17.14 15.40 -7.03
C ILE A 296 16.44 14.96 -5.73
N GLU A 297 15.26 15.50 -5.44
CA GLU A 297 14.41 14.98 -4.37
C GLU A 297 13.50 13.88 -4.90
N ASP A 298 13.61 12.65 -4.38
CA ASP A 298 12.54 11.66 -4.53
C ASP A 298 11.51 11.82 -3.40
N CYS A 299 10.39 12.43 -3.77
CA CYS A 299 9.23 12.68 -2.92
C CYS A 299 8.11 11.66 -3.15
N ALA A 300 8.37 10.54 -3.83
CA ALA A 300 7.36 9.54 -4.15
C ALA A 300 6.57 9.01 -2.94
N GLN A 301 7.14 9.10 -1.74
CA GLN A 301 6.53 8.66 -0.49
C GLN A 301 6.24 9.82 0.48
N ALA A 302 6.37 11.08 0.06
CA ALA A 302 6.44 12.21 0.98
C ALA A 302 5.59 13.43 0.60
N ALA A 303 4.60 13.28 -0.29
CA ALA A 303 3.74 14.41 -0.64
C ALA A 303 3.02 14.98 0.60
N GLY A 304 3.11 16.30 0.78
CA GLY A 304 2.60 17.02 1.95
C GLY A 304 3.42 16.83 3.23
N ALA A 305 4.61 16.23 3.17
CA ALA A 305 5.59 16.31 4.26
C ALA A 305 6.28 17.67 4.25
N LYS A 306 6.77 18.12 5.41
CA LYS A 306 7.43 19.44 5.55
C LYS A 306 8.75 19.37 6.28
N TYR A 307 9.71 20.19 5.88
CA TYR A 307 10.95 20.46 6.60
C TYR A 307 10.98 21.96 6.94
N GLU A 308 11.04 22.31 8.22
CA GLU A 308 10.99 23.71 8.70
C GLU A 308 9.84 24.53 8.08
N ASN A 309 8.64 23.92 8.03
CA ASN A 309 7.38 24.46 7.46
C ASN A 309 7.29 24.57 5.94
N GLU A 310 8.37 24.32 5.21
CA GLU A 310 8.37 24.26 3.75
C GLU A 310 8.10 22.83 3.28
N TYR A 311 7.33 22.64 2.20
CA TYR A 311 7.03 21.31 1.68
C TYR A 311 8.30 20.66 1.12
N VAL A 312 8.49 19.37 1.37
CA VAL A 312 9.53 18.62 0.65
C VAL A 312 9.21 18.59 -0.84
N GLY A 313 10.22 18.57 -1.70
CA GLY A 313 10.08 18.85 -3.13
C GLY A 313 10.32 20.32 -3.49
N SER A 314 10.60 21.17 -2.50
CA SER A 314 10.99 22.58 -2.71
C SER A 314 12.50 22.81 -2.72
N PHE A 315 13.31 21.87 -2.21
CA PHE A 315 14.73 22.10 -1.93
C PHE A 315 15.68 21.66 -3.05
N GLY A 316 15.27 20.71 -3.87
CA GLY A 316 16.05 20.13 -4.95
C GLY A 316 16.09 21.02 -6.19
N ASP A 317 17.08 20.82 -7.05
CA ASP A 317 17.08 21.37 -8.41
C ASP A 317 15.98 20.72 -9.25
N LEU A 318 15.72 19.44 -8.96
CA LEU A 318 14.66 18.61 -9.52
C LEU A 318 13.94 17.89 -8.37
N SER A 319 12.62 17.73 -8.49
CA SER A 319 11.84 17.03 -7.46
C SER A 319 10.80 16.14 -8.12
N CYS A 320 10.74 14.88 -7.69
CA CYS A 320 9.95 13.82 -8.32
C CYS A 320 8.89 13.29 -7.36
N PHE A 321 7.66 13.12 -7.86
CA PHE A 321 6.53 12.59 -7.11
C PHE A 321 5.92 11.39 -7.82
N SER A 322 5.33 10.50 -7.04
CA SER A 322 4.52 9.37 -7.53
C SER A 322 3.07 9.59 -7.12
N LEU A 323 2.16 9.27 -8.05
CA LEU A 323 0.71 9.33 -7.88
C LEU A 323 0.07 7.94 -7.95
N TYR A 324 0.88 6.90 -7.70
CA TYR A 324 0.45 5.51 -7.72
C TYR A 324 -0.67 5.26 -6.68
N GLN A 325 -1.50 4.24 -6.89
CA GLN A 325 -2.67 3.86 -6.07
C GLN A 325 -2.46 3.88 -4.55
N THR A 326 -1.25 3.68 -4.05
CA THR A 326 -0.95 3.64 -2.61
C THR A 326 -0.44 4.97 -2.02
N LYS A 327 -0.14 5.97 -2.87
CA LYS A 327 0.50 7.24 -2.47
C LYS A 327 -0.48 8.19 -1.76
N HIS A 328 0.01 9.37 -1.39
CA HIS A 328 -0.76 10.40 -0.68
C HIS A 328 -1.73 11.13 -1.59
N ILE A 329 -1.31 11.39 -2.82
CA ILE A 329 -2.13 11.83 -3.94
C ILE A 329 -2.21 10.62 -4.88
N ILE A 330 -3.41 10.20 -5.26
CA ILE A 330 -3.58 9.02 -6.12
C ILE A 330 -4.25 9.41 -7.43
N CYS A 331 -3.84 8.77 -8.53
CA CYS A 331 -4.57 8.78 -9.80
C CYS A 331 -4.47 7.44 -10.54
N GLY A 332 -4.37 6.34 -9.79
CA GLY A 332 -4.08 5.01 -10.32
C GLY A 332 -2.58 4.86 -10.62
N GLU A 333 -2.16 5.39 -11.76
CA GLU A 333 -0.75 5.55 -12.16
C GLU A 333 -0.47 7.01 -12.49
N GLY A 334 0.72 7.50 -12.15
CA GLY A 334 1.12 8.89 -12.42
C GLY A 334 2.34 9.33 -11.64
N GLY A 335 2.86 10.50 -12.01
CA GLY A 335 3.99 11.15 -11.37
C GLY A 335 4.10 12.62 -11.77
N VAL A 336 4.98 13.35 -11.10
CA VAL A 336 5.28 14.75 -11.41
C VAL A 336 6.78 14.95 -11.27
N VAL A 337 7.39 15.64 -12.22
CA VAL A 337 8.76 16.16 -12.09
C VAL A 337 8.70 17.68 -12.10
N MET A 338 9.39 18.34 -11.16
CA MET A 338 9.39 19.79 -11.00
C MET A 338 10.80 20.34 -11.02
N THR A 339 10.95 21.57 -11.51
CA THR A 339 12.23 22.29 -11.51
C THR A 339 12.00 23.79 -11.63
N SER A 340 13.00 24.58 -11.23
CA SER A 340 13.07 26.02 -11.53
C SER A 340 14.13 26.36 -12.58
N ASN A 341 14.84 25.36 -13.11
CA ASN A 341 15.89 25.54 -14.10
C ASN A 341 15.32 25.43 -15.52
N ASP A 342 15.47 26.50 -16.31
CA ASP A 342 14.94 26.59 -17.68
C ASP A 342 15.55 25.53 -18.63
N LYS A 343 16.82 25.15 -18.43
CA LYS A 343 17.45 24.07 -19.21
C LYS A 343 16.76 22.74 -18.93
N TYR A 344 16.65 22.35 -17.65
CA TYR A 344 16.00 21.09 -17.29
C TYR A 344 14.53 21.07 -17.72
N ALA A 345 13.81 22.18 -17.56
CA ALA A 345 12.42 22.29 -17.97
C ALA A 345 12.23 22.02 -19.47
N ARG A 346 13.06 22.61 -20.34
CA ARG A 346 13.00 22.34 -21.79
C ARG A 346 13.28 20.87 -22.12
N ILE A 347 14.31 20.28 -21.51
CA ILE A 347 14.65 18.88 -21.77
C ILE A 347 13.50 17.97 -21.34
N ILE A 348 12.97 18.17 -20.13
CA ILE A 348 11.88 17.38 -19.56
C ILE A 348 10.62 17.47 -20.42
N ALA A 349 10.23 18.68 -20.84
CA ALA A 349 9.07 18.89 -21.70
C ALA A 349 9.18 18.09 -23.01
N SER A 350 10.35 18.12 -23.63
CA SER A 350 10.63 17.40 -24.88
C SER A 350 10.66 15.88 -24.66
N ILE A 351 11.48 15.36 -23.72
CA ILE A 351 11.62 13.91 -23.52
C ILE A 351 10.34 13.23 -23.02
N ALA A 352 9.49 13.91 -22.24
CA ALA A 352 8.26 13.32 -21.76
C ALA A 352 7.21 13.15 -22.87
N ASN A 353 7.40 13.84 -24.00
CA ASN A 353 6.53 13.87 -25.15
C ASN A 353 7.30 13.54 -26.45
N ASN A 354 7.88 12.34 -26.50
CA ASN A 354 8.53 11.77 -27.69
C ASN A 354 9.70 12.58 -28.29
N GLY A 355 10.22 13.59 -27.58
CA GLY A 355 11.34 14.43 -28.04
C GLY A 355 10.92 15.68 -28.80
N ILE A 356 9.63 16.06 -28.72
CA ILE A 356 9.08 17.19 -29.47
C ILE A 356 9.57 18.53 -28.87
N MET A 357 10.18 19.38 -29.70
CA MET A 357 10.73 20.68 -29.29
C MET A 357 9.79 21.86 -29.54
N LYS A 358 8.96 21.78 -30.58
CA LYS A 358 8.00 22.81 -30.99
C LYS A 358 6.65 22.19 -31.32
N HIS A 359 5.60 22.77 -30.75
CA HIS A 359 4.23 22.53 -31.16
C HIS A 359 3.89 23.47 -32.32
N ASP A 360 4.45 23.19 -33.50
CA ASP A 360 3.83 23.64 -34.73
C ASP A 360 2.60 22.77 -34.94
N LEU A 361 1.43 23.38 -35.14
CA LEU A 361 0.17 22.63 -35.28
C LEU A 361 0.16 21.75 -36.54
N ASP A 362 1.03 22.06 -37.51
CA ASP A 362 1.13 21.35 -38.78
C ASP A 362 2.38 20.46 -38.90
N ALA A 363 3.27 20.42 -37.89
CA ALA A 363 4.47 19.59 -37.92
C ALA A 363 5.05 19.27 -36.52
N TYR A 364 5.52 18.03 -36.34
CA TYR A 364 6.37 17.68 -35.20
C TYR A 364 7.84 17.89 -35.56
N ASP A 365 8.52 18.76 -34.81
CA ASP A 365 9.97 18.90 -34.84
C ASP A 365 10.59 18.30 -33.57
N TYR A 366 11.67 17.53 -33.74
CA TYR A 366 12.28 16.73 -32.69
C TYR A 366 13.73 17.15 -32.45
N ASP A 367 14.09 17.45 -31.20
CA ASP A 367 15.47 17.85 -30.84
C ASP A 367 16.25 16.75 -30.12
N ARG A 368 15.59 15.66 -29.74
CA ARG A 368 16.15 14.52 -29.02
C ARG A 368 15.27 13.28 -29.17
N ILE A 369 15.80 12.13 -28.78
CA ILE A 369 14.99 10.92 -28.59
C ILE A 369 14.25 11.04 -27.25
N GLY A 370 12.92 11.02 -27.29
CA GLY A 370 12.09 11.05 -26.09
C GLY A 370 11.29 9.76 -25.87
N PHE A 371 10.36 9.86 -24.93
CA PHE A 371 9.50 8.79 -24.44
C PHE A 371 8.04 9.24 -24.47
N ASN A 372 7.12 8.29 -24.47
CA ASN A 372 5.71 8.58 -24.26
C ASN A 372 5.36 8.48 -22.78
N TYR A 373 5.57 9.57 -22.05
CA TYR A 373 5.36 9.63 -20.60
C TYR A 373 4.21 10.53 -20.17
N GLN A 374 3.41 11.06 -21.09
CA GLN A 374 2.38 12.03 -20.75
C GLN A 374 1.29 11.46 -19.81
N LEU A 375 0.79 12.31 -18.91
CA LEU A 375 -0.38 12.01 -18.07
C LEU A 375 -1.67 12.43 -18.80
N THR A 376 -2.78 11.73 -18.55
CA THR A 376 -4.10 12.07 -19.11
C THR A 376 -4.88 13.06 -18.26
N ASP A 377 -5.85 13.77 -18.86
CA ASP A 377 -6.75 14.68 -18.13
C ASP A 377 -7.66 13.93 -17.14
N ILE A 378 -7.94 12.65 -17.41
CA ILE A 378 -8.67 11.75 -16.50
C ILE A 378 -7.89 11.60 -15.19
N GLN A 379 -6.61 11.26 -15.29
CA GLN A 379 -5.74 11.08 -14.12
C GLN A 379 -5.50 12.42 -13.40
N ALA A 380 -5.29 13.50 -14.15
CA ALA A 380 -5.07 14.83 -13.57
C ALA A 380 -6.30 15.34 -12.81
N ALA A 381 -7.52 15.12 -13.32
CA ALA A 381 -8.75 15.52 -12.64
C ALA A 381 -8.93 14.83 -11.28
N LEU A 382 -8.60 13.54 -11.20
CA LEU A 382 -8.55 12.80 -9.93
C LEU A 382 -7.45 13.33 -9.00
N ALA A 383 -6.25 13.55 -9.53
CA ALA A 383 -5.11 14.06 -8.75
C ALA A 383 -5.39 15.45 -8.14
N ILE A 384 -6.09 16.34 -8.85
CA ILE A 384 -6.49 17.67 -8.34
C ILE A 384 -7.38 17.55 -7.09
N GLY A 385 -8.39 16.66 -7.13
CA GLY A 385 -9.28 16.45 -5.98
C GLY A 385 -8.55 15.87 -4.77
N GLN A 386 -7.60 14.97 -5.01
CA GLN A 386 -6.73 14.39 -3.98
C GLN A 386 -5.76 15.44 -3.40
N LEU A 387 -5.16 16.29 -4.25
CA LEU A 387 -4.26 17.37 -3.84
C LEU A 387 -4.96 18.38 -2.90
N LYS A 388 -6.22 18.74 -3.19
CA LYS A 388 -7.03 19.64 -2.34
C LYS A 388 -7.25 19.10 -0.92
N ASN A 389 -7.24 17.77 -0.74
CA ASN A 389 -7.43 17.12 0.55
C ASN A 389 -6.11 16.66 1.21
N LEU A 390 -4.96 16.91 0.58
CA LEU A 390 -3.67 16.34 0.96
C LEU A 390 -3.32 16.57 2.44
N ASP A 391 -3.35 17.81 2.90
CA ASP A 391 -2.95 18.13 4.28
C ASP A 391 -3.90 17.54 5.33
N LYS A 392 -5.21 17.58 5.07
CA LYS A 392 -6.24 16.94 5.91
C LYS A 392 -6.02 15.43 5.99
N ASN A 393 -5.77 14.78 4.85
CA ASN A 393 -5.52 13.35 4.78
C ASN A 393 -4.21 12.97 5.48
N ASN A 394 -3.17 13.78 5.34
CA ASN A 394 -1.91 13.59 6.04
C ASN A 394 -2.05 13.77 7.55
N GLU A 395 -2.93 14.67 8.02
CA GLU A 395 -3.20 14.81 9.45
C GLU A 395 -3.88 13.57 10.02
N LYS A 396 -4.85 13.00 9.30
CA LYS A 396 -5.44 11.72 9.69
C LYS A 396 -4.41 10.58 9.74
N ARG A 397 -3.45 10.57 8.81
CA ARG A 397 -2.32 9.62 8.84
C ARG A 397 -1.46 9.75 10.10
N ARG A 398 -1.13 10.99 10.49
CA ARG A 398 -0.36 11.28 11.71
C ARG A 398 -1.09 10.82 12.97
N LEU A 399 -2.38 11.13 13.07
CA LEU A 399 -3.22 10.71 14.20
C LEU A 399 -3.29 9.17 14.30
N ASN A 400 -3.51 8.49 13.16
CA ASN A 400 -3.51 7.03 13.11
C ASN A 400 -2.16 6.44 13.57
N ALA A 401 -1.04 7.03 13.12
CA ALA A 401 0.29 6.61 13.54
C ALA A 401 0.55 6.84 15.04
N GLU A 402 0.10 7.96 15.60
CA GLU A 402 0.19 8.27 17.02
C GLU A 402 -0.59 7.26 17.88
N ILE A 403 -1.83 6.97 17.52
CA ILE A 403 -2.67 5.98 18.22
C ILE A 403 -1.97 4.61 18.22
N PHE A 404 -1.46 4.18 17.06
CA PHE A 404 -0.78 2.89 16.94
C PHE A 404 0.47 2.82 17.84
N ARG A 405 1.33 3.85 17.81
CA ARG A 405 2.53 3.94 18.64
C ARG A 405 2.19 3.89 20.13
N ASN A 406 1.18 4.64 20.56
CA ASN A 406 0.75 4.70 21.95
C ASN A 406 0.23 3.33 22.47
N LEU A 407 -0.39 2.53 21.61
CA LEU A 407 -0.89 1.19 21.98
C LEU A 407 0.21 0.13 22.11
N LEU A 408 1.41 0.41 21.61
CA LEU A 408 2.58 -0.47 21.68
C LEU A 408 3.68 0.07 22.62
N ARG A 409 3.40 1.12 23.39
CA ARG A 409 4.37 1.80 24.28
C ARG A 409 4.99 0.91 25.36
N ASP A 410 4.35 -0.21 25.68
CA ASP A 410 4.82 -1.20 26.66
C ASP A 410 5.58 -2.37 26.03
N THR A 411 5.81 -2.33 24.72
CA THR A 411 6.73 -3.21 24.00
C THR A 411 8.06 -2.50 23.75
N ASP A 412 9.09 -3.24 23.37
CA ASP A 412 10.38 -2.67 22.93
C ASP A 412 10.46 -2.54 21.39
N ILE A 413 9.31 -2.58 20.70
CA ILE A 413 9.20 -2.30 19.27
C ILE A 413 9.59 -0.84 19.05
N GLN A 414 10.54 -0.63 18.15
CA GLN A 414 11.03 0.70 17.79
C GLN A 414 10.24 1.24 16.61
N PHE A 415 10.18 2.56 16.45
CA PHE A 415 9.54 3.23 15.32
C PHE A 415 10.53 4.18 14.65
N GLN A 416 10.33 4.42 13.35
CA GLN A 416 11.05 5.47 12.64
C GLN A 416 10.91 6.79 13.39
N HIS A 417 12.04 7.45 13.65
CA HIS A 417 12.07 8.69 14.41
C HIS A 417 11.52 9.85 13.57
N THR A 418 10.79 10.74 14.23
CA THR A 418 10.34 12.02 13.66
C THR A 418 11.12 13.15 14.30
N ASN A 419 11.81 13.97 13.50
CA ASN A 419 12.53 15.14 13.98
C ASN A 419 11.55 16.30 14.28
N SER A 420 11.79 17.09 15.32
CA SER A 420 11.02 18.29 15.69
C SER A 420 10.94 19.33 14.57
N THR A 421 11.92 19.37 13.66
CA THR A 421 11.91 20.28 12.49
C THR A 421 11.14 19.74 11.30
N THR A 422 10.59 18.52 11.38
CA THR A 422 9.94 17.83 10.26
C THR A 422 8.49 17.50 10.54
N LYS A 423 7.65 17.54 9.50
CA LYS A 423 6.27 17.06 9.53
C LYS A 423 6.15 15.83 8.64
N HIS A 424 6.31 14.64 9.22
CA HIS A 424 6.18 13.34 8.56
C HIS A 424 4.79 13.21 7.87
N SER A 425 4.72 12.73 6.62
CA SER A 425 3.44 12.52 5.89
C SER A 425 2.88 11.10 6.02
N TYR A 426 3.69 10.15 6.48
CA TYR A 426 3.32 8.76 6.80
C TYR A 426 2.76 8.01 5.59
N PHE A 427 3.64 7.67 4.64
CA PHE A 427 3.32 6.66 3.63
C PHE A 427 2.97 5.33 4.31
N TYR A 428 3.84 4.93 5.24
CA TYR A 428 3.62 3.89 6.24
C TYR A 428 4.05 4.41 7.61
N LEU A 429 3.54 3.78 8.67
CA LEU A 429 4.21 3.80 9.96
C LEU A 429 5.21 2.64 9.98
N THR A 430 6.49 2.96 9.95
CA THR A 430 7.57 1.97 9.92
C THR A 430 8.05 1.67 11.34
N ALA A 431 8.10 0.39 11.67
CA ALA A 431 8.48 -0.12 12.97
C ALA A 431 9.56 -1.20 12.83
N LEU A 432 10.35 -1.41 13.88
CA LEU A 432 11.39 -2.43 13.94
C LEU A 432 11.11 -3.35 15.11
N LEU A 433 11.21 -4.66 14.87
CA LEU A 433 11.38 -5.60 15.97
C LEU A 433 12.69 -5.30 16.71
N PRO A 434 12.76 -5.56 18.03
CA PRO A 434 13.99 -5.42 18.77
C PRO A 434 15.08 -6.33 18.18
N LYS A 435 16.35 -5.95 18.31
CA LYS A 435 17.50 -6.66 17.71
C LYS A 435 17.51 -8.15 18.05
N HIS A 436 17.07 -8.52 19.25
CA HIS A 436 17.04 -9.89 19.73
C HIS A 436 15.96 -10.77 19.07
N LEU A 437 15.03 -10.19 18.29
CA LEU A 437 14.00 -10.88 17.51
C LEU A 437 14.19 -10.73 15.98
N SER A 438 15.31 -10.19 15.52
CA SER A 438 15.57 -9.93 14.08
C SER A 438 15.34 -11.17 13.19
N ASN A 439 15.82 -12.35 13.62
CA ASN A 439 15.66 -13.61 12.90
C ASN A 439 14.22 -14.15 12.85
N GLN A 440 13.29 -13.55 13.60
CA GLN A 440 11.89 -13.96 13.65
C GLN A 440 10.97 -13.02 12.86
N ARG A 441 11.50 -11.97 12.21
CA ARG A 441 10.68 -10.94 11.55
C ARG A 441 9.66 -11.53 10.58
N ASP A 442 10.09 -12.42 9.69
CA ASP A 442 9.18 -12.95 8.67
C ASP A 442 8.06 -13.81 9.29
N LYS A 443 8.38 -14.65 10.28
CA LYS A 443 7.36 -15.40 11.04
C LYS A 443 6.43 -14.47 11.81
N PHE A 444 6.97 -13.45 12.47
CA PHE A 444 6.16 -12.44 13.14
C PHE A 444 5.17 -11.78 12.17
N LEU A 445 5.59 -11.41 10.95
CA LEU A 445 4.69 -10.85 9.94
C LEU A 445 3.56 -11.82 9.56
N GLU A 446 3.86 -13.11 9.42
CA GLU A 446 2.88 -14.16 9.13
C GLU A 446 1.87 -14.28 10.28
N LEU A 447 2.33 -14.26 11.53
CA LEU A 447 1.45 -14.28 12.71
C LEU A 447 0.53 -13.07 12.72
N VAL A 448 1.04 -11.85 12.53
CA VAL A 448 0.21 -10.63 12.50
C VAL A 448 -0.88 -10.74 11.43
N LYS A 449 -0.51 -11.22 10.23
CA LYS A 449 -1.46 -11.45 9.14
C LYS A 449 -2.49 -12.53 9.47
N SER A 450 -2.10 -13.61 10.15
CA SER A 450 -3.04 -14.65 10.60
C SER A 450 -4.03 -14.15 11.67
N PHE A 451 -3.65 -13.10 12.41
CA PHE A 451 -4.54 -12.40 13.33
C PHE A 451 -5.38 -11.32 12.64
N GLY A 452 -5.35 -11.25 11.31
CA GLY A 452 -6.22 -10.41 10.49
C GLY A 452 -5.69 -9.01 10.21
N ALA A 453 -4.52 -8.64 10.72
CA ALA A 453 -3.96 -7.30 10.47
C ALA A 453 -3.08 -7.31 9.20
N PRO A 454 -3.41 -6.52 8.15
CA PRO A 454 -2.55 -6.40 7.00
C PRO A 454 -1.33 -5.53 7.35
N ILE A 455 -0.13 -6.09 7.20
CA ILE A 455 1.14 -5.37 7.35
C ILE A 455 2.15 -5.77 6.26
N LYS A 456 3.15 -4.93 6.04
CA LYS A 456 4.13 -5.07 4.95
C LYS A 456 5.57 -5.14 5.43
N LYS A 457 6.42 -5.77 4.62
CA LYS A 457 7.89 -5.80 4.82
C LYS A 457 8.61 -4.60 4.19
N LEU A 458 7.98 -3.95 3.19
CA LEU A 458 8.49 -2.90 2.29
C LEU A 458 9.53 -1.93 2.90
N TYR A 459 10.79 -1.86 2.49
CA TYR A 459 11.51 -2.68 1.50
C TYR A 459 12.25 -3.85 2.17
N PRO A 460 12.10 -5.09 1.68
CA PRO A 460 12.63 -6.29 2.32
C PRO A 460 14.15 -6.46 2.25
N LEU A 461 14.79 -5.73 1.33
CA LEU A 461 16.22 -5.79 1.03
C LEU A 461 16.71 -4.35 0.87
N THR A 462 17.98 -4.12 1.19
CA THR A 462 18.67 -2.92 0.71
C THR A 462 18.90 -3.02 -0.79
N LEU A 463 19.06 -1.89 -1.48
CA LEU A 463 19.42 -1.86 -2.90
C LEU A 463 20.77 -2.54 -3.14
N THR A 464 21.70 -2.47 -2.19
CA THR A 464 22.97 -3.21 -2.21
C THR A 464 22.81 -4.74 -2.16
N GLU A 465 21.68 -5.26 -1.67
CA GLU A 465 21.40 -6.70 -1.58
C GLU A 465 20.52 -7.22 -2.73
N VAL A 466 19.92 -6.33 -3.53
CA VAL A 466 19.15 -6.72 -4.72
C VAL A 466 20.06 -7.46 -5.69
N VAL A 467 19.66 -8.66 -6.11
CA VAL A 467 20.49 -9.58 -6.91
C VAL A 467 21.04 -8.93 -8.18
N LEU A 468 20.25 -8.10 -8.84
CA LEU A 468 20.66 -7.38 -10.06
C LEU A 468 21.66 -6.24 -9.82
N LEU A 469 21.70 -5.70 -8.61
CA LEU A 469 22.54 -4.55 -8.24
C LEU A 469 23.82 -4.99 -7.52
N ARG A 470 23.75 -6.01 -6.65
CA ARG A 470 24.90 -6.56 -5.91
C ARG A 470 26.02 -7.08 -6.82
N SER A 471 25.68 -7.51 -8.03
CA SER A 471 26.64 -7.95 -9.05
C SER A 471 27.31 -6.78 -9.78
N LYS A 472 26.73 -5.58 -9.70
CA LYS A 472 27.19 -4.36 -10.38
C LYS A 472 27.94 -3.42 -9.44
N VAL A 473 27.52 -3.34 -8.18
CA VAL A 473 28.09 -2.45 -7.17
C VAL A 473 28.20 -3.19 -5.84
N LYS A 474 29.43 -3.41 -5.37
CA LYS A 474 29.70 -4.02 -4.08
C LYS A 474 30.03 -2.92 -3.07
N GLN A 475 29.08 -2.63 -2.19
CA GLN A 475 29.25 -1.67 -1.11
C GLN A 475 28.57 -2.17 0.15
N ASP A 476 29.22 -1.98 1.30
CA ASP A 476 28.65 -2.31 2.59
C ASP A 476 27.83 -1.14 3.15
N CYS A 477 26.61 -1.43 3.57
CA CYS A 477 25.63 -0.48 4.13
C CYS A 477 25.00 -1.11 5.38
N PRO A 478 25.77 -1.26 6.46
CA PRO A 478 25.39 -2.10 7.60
C PRO A 478 24.16 -1.58 8.35
N ILE A 479 23.95 -0.26 8.39
CA ILE A 479 22.75 0.30 9.04
C ILE A 479 21.52 -0.07 8.24
N ALA A 480 21.53 0.18 6.92
CA ALA A 480 20.43 -0.20 6.05
C ALA A 480 20.12 -1.72 6.14
N GLN A 481 21.14 -2.58 6.20
CA GLN A 481 20.96 -4.03 6.35
C GLN A 481 20.37 -4.43 7.71
N ASP A 482 20.77 -3.79 8.82
CA ASP A 482 20.17 -4.04 10.13
C ASP A 482 18.68 -3.64 10.14
N ILE A 483 18.36 -2.47 9.59
CA ILE A 483 17.00 -1.96 9.51
C ILE A 483 16.12 -2.92 8.71
N THR A 484 16.50 -3.30 7.48
CA THR A 484 15.68 -4.16 6.61
C THR A 484 15.45 -5.56 7.19
N LYS A 485 16.36 -6.08 8.03
CA LYS A 485 16.18 -7.37 8.73
C LYS A 485 15.07 -7.32 9.79
N ARG A 486 14.86 -6.17 10.43
CA ARG A 486 13.93 -6.02 11.58
C ARG A 486 12.63 -5.31 11.24
N MET A 487 12.61 -4.59 10.13
CA MET A 487 11.55 -3.67 9.76
C MET A 487 10.23 -4.34 9.38
N PHE A 488 9.13 -3.69 9.75
CA PHE A 488 7.80 -3.92 9.23
C PHE A 488 7.03 -2.60 9.13
N ASN A 489 6.00 -2.57 8.30
CA ASN A 489 5.30 -1.37 7.91
C ASN A 489 3.81 -1.57 8.12
N VAL A 490 3.24 -0.61 8.84
CA VAL A 490 1.84 -0.60 9.23
C VAL A 490 1.11 0.44 8.38
N TYR A 491 -0.05 0.04 7.87
CA TYR A 491 -0.93 0.98 7.18
C TYR A 491 -1.54 1.95 8.18
N VAL A 492 -1.38 3.25 7.89
CA VAL A 492 -1.96 4.33 8.69
C VAL A 492 -2.71 5.32 7.82
N ASN A 493 -3.11 4.92 6.61
CA ASN A 493 -3.72 5.82 5.64
C ASN A 493 -5.05 6.42 6.14
N HIS A 494 -5.51 7.46 5.44
CA HIS A 494 -6.70 8.21 5.83
C HIS A 494 -8.04 7.48 5.55
N GLY A 495 -8.01 6.28 4.95
CA GLY A 495 -9.19 5.41 4.85
C GLY A 495 -9.50 4.68 6.17
N LEU A 496 -8.48 4.49 7.01
CA LEU A 496 -8.61 3.76 8.28
C LEU A 496 -9.18 4.62 9.40
N ASN A 497 -9.99 4.01 10.26
CA ASN A 497 -10.52 4.64 11.47
C ASN A 497 -9.80 4.15 12.74
N ARG A 498 -10.14 4.74 13.89
CA ARG A 498 -9.51 4.42 15.19
C ARG A 498 -9.63 2.95 15.58
N GLU A 499 -10.76 2.29 15.28
CA GLU A 499 -10.97 0.89 15.62
C GLU A 499 -10.14 -0.04 14.72
N ASP A 500 -9.96 0.31 13.43
CA ASP A 500 -9.05 -0.41 12.54
C ASP A 500 -7.61 -0.35 13.09
N ILE A 501 -7.16 0.83 13.52
CA ILE A 501 -5.82 1.03 14.11
C ILE A 501 -5.66 0.24 15.41
N LYS A 502 -6.65 0.27 16.31
CA LYS A 502 -6.64 -0.51 17.55
C LYS A 502 -6.58 -2.00 17.30
N PHE A 503 -7.38 -2.50 16.36
CA PHE A 503 -7.38 -3.90 15.97
C PHE A 503 -6.00 -4.34 15.47
N MET A 504 -5.40 -3.57 14.55
CA MET A 504 -4.07 -3.88 14.03
C MET A 504 -2.99 -3.82 15.13
N ALA A 505 -3.05 -2.85 16.04
CA ALA A 505 -2.12 -2.77 17.16
C ALA A 505 -2.26 -3.96 18.11
N LYS A 506 -3.49 -4.41 18.41
CA LYS A 506 -3.77 -5.62 19.21
C LYS A 506 -3.22 -6.87 18.54
N ALA A 507 -3.40 -7.02 17.22
CA ALA A 507 -2.84 -8.13 16.46
C ALA A 507 -1.30 -8.13 16.49
N VAL A 508 -0.68 -6.96 16.29
CA VAL A 508 0.78 -6.79 16.38
C VAL A 508 1.30 -7.13 17.78
N LYS A 509 0.67 -6.61 18.83
CA LYS A 509 1.06 -6.90 20.21
C LYS A 509 0.94 -8.39 20.53
N LYS A 510 -0.15 -9.03 20.12
CA LYS A 510 -0.35 -10.48 20.30
C LYS A 510 0.75 -11.28 19.59
N ALA A 511 1.07 -10.94 18.34
CA ALA A 511 2.14 -11.61 17.59
C ALA A 511 3.52 -11.40 18.22
N TYR A 512 3.77 -10.20 18.76
CA TYR A 512 5.00 -9.88 19.47
C TYR A 512 5.17 -10.75 20.72
N GLU A 513 4.13 -10.87 21.56
CA GLU A 513 4.18 -11.74 22.75
C GLU A 513 4.40 -13.22 22.40
N VAL A 514 3.72 -13.74 21.38
CA VAL A 514 3.93 -15.12 20.91
C VAL A 514 5.36 -15.32 20.39
N THR A 515 5.89 -14.35 19.64
CA THR A 515 7.24 -14.41 19.09
C THR A 515 8.30 -14.40 20.20
N LYS A 516 8.07 -13.61 21.25
CA LYS A 516 8.94 -13.55 22.43
C LYS A 516 8.90 -14.86 23.24
N ALA A 517 7.71 -15.42 23.48
CA ALA A 517 7.55 -16.67 24.22
C ALA A 517 8.24 -17.86 23.53
N ASN A 518 8.11 -17.98 22.21
CA ASN A 518 8.73 -19.07 21.43
C ASN A 518 10.27 -19.06 21.45
N ARG A 519 10.90 -17.94 21.86
CA ARG A 519 12.35 -17.87 22.05
C ARG A 519 12.80 -18.45 23.39
N HIS A 520 11.97 -18.42 24.42
CA HIS A 520 12.32 -18.96 25.75
C HIS A 520 12.18 -20.50 25.83
N HIS A 521 11.72 -21.15 24.75
CA HIS A 521 11.56 -22.61 24.66
C HIS A 521 12.55 -23.27 23.69
N ARG A 522 13.50 -22.50 23.15
CA ARG A 522 14.63 -22.96 22.33
C ARG A 522 15.91 -22.46 22.96
#